data_AF-A0A321LEL4-F1
#
_entry.id   AF-A0A321LEL4-F1
#
_cell.length_a   1.000
_cell.length_b   1.000
_cell.length_c   1.000
_cell.angle_alpha   90.00
_cell.angle_beta   90.00
_cell.angle_gamma   90.00
#
_symmetry.space_group_name_H-M   'P 1'
#
loop_
_entity.id
_entity.type
_entity.pdbx_description
1 polymer ?
#
loop_
_entity_poly.entity_id
_entity_poly.type
_entity_poly.pdbx_seq_one_letter_code
_entity_poly.pdbx_strand_id
1 'polypeptide(L)'
;MKIIGSISVCILLISTFVSATPSVSAADPKLTPAERAEAIKMLKQSEKEFLDLVENLSDEQWNFKPAPFKWSVGETAEHIALAEGLLFGLVQQTLASKPNPDWETKTQGKEVVLEKVLAARTGRAQAPGAIQPMNKKMTRAEVMKLFKEGRERSLKFIETTDASFKDHTFDNPFPVFGTLNAYQWFIYIPQHNFRHNKQIAEVKANPKFPKS
;
A
#
# COMPACT_ATOMS: atom_id res chain seq x y z
N MET A 1 -69.19 -57.69 6.48
CA MET A 1 -68.12 -58.04 5.51
C MET A 1 -67.65 -56.74 4.86
N LYS A 2 -66.42 -56.31 5.15
CA LYS A 2 -65.76 -55.11 4.61
C LYS A 2 -65.30 -55.39 3.16
N ILE A 3 -65.27 -54.38 2.28
CA ILE A 3 -64.32 -54.12 1.16
C ILE A 3 -64.73 -52.73 0.59
N ILE A 4 -64.10 -51.63 1.02
CA ILE A 4 -62.87 -50.96 0.52
C ILE A 4 -63.09 -50.26 -0.85
N GLY A 5 -63.13 -48.93 -0.81
CA GLY A 5 -63.14 -48.05 -1.99
C GLY A 5 -61.72 -47.78 -2.52
N SER A 6 -61.61 -47.63 -3.84
CA SER A 6 -60.38 -47.20 -4.51
C SER A 6 -60.37 -45.68 -4.67
N ILE A 7 -59.40 -45.02 -4.06
CA ILE A 7 -59.06 -43.61 -4.32
C ILE A 7 -57.87 -43.62 -5.29
N SER A 8 -58.08 -43.16 -6.53
CA SER A 8 -56.98 -42.87 -7.45
C SER A 8 -56.34 -41.53 -7.06
N VAL A 9 -55.08 -41.58 -6.65
CA VAL A 9 -54.24 -40.39 -6.44
C VAL A 9 -53.40 -40.18 -7.69
N CYS A 10 -53.75 -39.17 -8.49
CA CYS A 10 -52.89 -38.68 -9.56
C CYS A 10 -51.75 -37.85 -8.94
N ILE A 11 -50.53 -38.40 -8.94
CA ILE A 11 -49.31 -37.71 -8.52
C ILE A 11 -48.89 -36.78 -9.67
N LEU A 12 -49.02 -35.47 -9.45
CA LEU A 12 -48.42 -34.44 -10.31
C LEU A 12 -46.92 -34.36 -10.02
N LEU A 13 -46.10 -34.81 -10.97
CA LEU A 13 -44.65 -34.60 -10.95
C LEU A 13 -44.33 -33.15 -11.31
N ILE A 14 -44.00 -32.34 -10.30
CA ILE A 14 -43.47 -31.00 -10.49
C ILE A 14 -41.97 -31.13 -10.77
N SER A 15 -41.58 -31.06 -12.04
CA SER A 15 -40.16 -30.92 -12.42
C SER A 15 -39.65 -29.54 -12.02
N THR A 16 -38.86 -29.47 -10.95
CA THR A 16 -38.11 -28.28 -10.58
C THR A 16 -36.94 -28.11 -11.54
N PHE A 17 -37.04 -27.15 -12.46
CA PHE A 17 -35.89 -26.67 -13.23
C PHE A 17 -34.97 -25.87 -12.30
N VAL A 18 -33.90 -26.51 -11.83
CA VAL A 18 -32.80 -25.83 -11.16
C VAL A 18 -32.09 -24.98 -12.21
N SER A 19 -32.34 -23.68 -12.21
CA SER A 19 -31.58 -22.74 -13.03
C SER A 19 -30.17 -22.62 -12.44
N ALA A 20 -29.19 -23.22 -13.10
CA ALA A 20 -27.79 -23.02 -12.78
C ALA A 20 -27.45 -21.55 -13.04
N THR A 21 -27.25 -20.77 -11.97
CA THR A 21 -26.69 -19.42 -12.08
C THR A 21 -25.27 -19.55 -12.64
N PRO A 22 -24.89 -18.80 -13.68
CA PRO A 22 -23.52 -18.85 -14.19
C PRO A 22 -22.57 -18.41 -13.08
N SER A 23 -21.67 -19.31 -12.68
CA SER A 23 -20.56 -18.99 -11.79
C SER A 23 -19.69 -17.95 -12.50
N VAL A 24 -19.77 -16.69 -12.09
CA VAL A 24 -18.77 -15.69 -12.46
C VAL A 24 -17.44 -16.22 -11.92
N SER A 25 -16.53 -16.61 -12.81
CA SER A 25 -15.19 -17.01 -12.40
C SER A 25 -14.56 -15.84 -11.68
N ALA A 26 -14.17 -16.02 -10.42
CA ALA A 26 -13.46 -15.01 -9.64
C ALA A 26 -12.22 -14.54 -10.41
N ALA A 27 -11.88 -13.25 -10.32
CA ALA A 27 -10.70 -12.71 -10.97
C ALA A 27 -9.43 -13.39 -10.44
N ASP A 28 -8.41 -13.57 -11.29
CA ASP A 28 -7.13 -14.12 -10.85
C ASP A 28 -6.50 -13.18 -9.80
N PRO A 29 -6.29 -13.65 -8.55
CA PRO A 29 -5.78 -12.81 -7.48
C PRO A 29 -4.26 -12.60 -7.55
N LYS A 30 -3.56 -13.26 -8.48
CA LYS A 30 -2.14 -13.02 -8.73
C LYS A 30 -1.92 -11.71 -9.47
N LEU A 31 -0.70 -11.19 -9.37
CA LEU A 31 -0.27 -10.04 -10.16
C LEU A 31 -0.07 -10.44 -11.61
N THR A 32 -0.62 -9.62 -12.50
CA THR A 32 -0.25 -9.63 -13.91
C THR A 32 1.20 -9.16 -14.08
N PRO A 33 1.86 -9.52 -15.20
CA PRO A 33 3.19 -8.99 -15.53
C PRO A 33 3.23 -7.46 -15.56
N ALA A 34 2.16 -6.81 -16.02
CA ALA A 34 2.05 -5.35 -16.09
C ALA A 34 1.97 -4.70 -14.69
N GLU A 35 1.12 -5.23 -13.80
CA GLU A 35 1.03 -4.75 -12.41
C GLU A 35 2.36 -4.88 -11.66
N ARG A 36 3.08 -5.99 -11.89
CA ARG A 36 4.42 -6.23 -11.33
C ARG A 36 5.44 -5.24 -11.87
N ALA A 37 5.47 -5.04 -13.20
CA ALA A 37 6.38 -4.09 -13.83
C ALA A 37 6.14 -2.64 -13.36
N GLU A 38 4.87 -2.24 -13.22
CA GLU A 38 4.53 -0.89 -12.74
C GLU A 38 4.93 -0.71 -11.26
N ALA A 39 4.74 -1.71 -10.40
CA ALA A 39 5.19 -1.65 -9.01
C ALA A 39 6.72 -1.51 -8.91
N ILE A 40 7.48 -2.27 -9.70
CA ILE A 40 8.95 -2.17 -9.78
C ILE A 40 9.37 -0.77 -10.27
N LYS A 41 8.71 -0.25 -11.31
CA LYS A 41 8.97 1.08 -11.84
C LYS A 41 8.73 2.17 -10.79
N MET A 42 7.61 2.13 -10.08
CA MET A 42 7.30 3.09 -9.01
C MET A 42 8.33 3.05 -7.88
N LEU A 43 8.79 1.86 -7.47
CA LEU A 43 9.90 1.73 -6.52
C LEU A 43 11.17 2.37 -7.06
N LYS A 44 11.61 2.05 -8.28
CA LYS A 44 12.84 2.64 -8.83
C LYS A 44 12.75 4.17 -8.97
N GLN A 45 11.60 4.68 -9.40
CA GLN A 45 11.39 6.11 -9.58
C GLN A 45 11.40 6.87 -8.24
N SER A 46 10.63 6.39 -7.25
CA SER A 46 10.56 7.06 -5.94
C SER A 46 11.89 7.04 -5.19
N GLU A 47 12.68 5.96 -5.35
CA GLU A 47 14.05 5.87 -4.82
C GLU A 47 14.95 6.90 -5.50
N LYS A 48 14.96 6.94 -6.84
CA LYS A 48 15.81 7.88 -7.57
C LYS A 48 15.51 9.32 -7.15
N GLU A 49 14.23 9.71 -7.15
CA GLU A 49 13.81 11.04 -6.71
C GLU A 49 14.25 11.35 -5.27
N PHE A 50 14.15 10.37 -4.36
CA PHE A 50 14.59 10.54 -2.98
C PHE A 50 16.10 10.78 -2.89
N LEU A 51 16.91 9.93 -3.54
CA LEU A 51 18.37 10.04 -3.53
C LEU A 51 18.84 11.37 -4.14
N ASP A 52 18.28 11.76 -5.28
CA ASP A 52 18.56 13.05 -5.94
C ASP A 52 18.30 14.24 -5.00
N LEU A 53 17.29 14.14 -4.12
CA LEU A 53 16.93 15.20 -3.19
C LEU A 53 17.88 15.30 -1.99
N VAL A 54 18.51 14.20 -1.57
CA VAL A 54 19.13 14.10 -0.23
C VAL A 54 20.61 13.75 -0.21
N GLU A 55 21.19 13.15 -1.25
CA GLU A 55 22.58 12.63 -1.16
C GLU A 55 23.64 13.74 -1.03
N ASN A 56 23.43 14.90 -1.65
CA ASN A 56 24.44 15.98 -1.72
C ASN A 56 24.16 17.19 -0.81
N LEU A 57 23.33 17.03 0.23
CA LEU A 57 23.06 18.12 1.17
C LEU A 57 24.21 18.34 2.15
N SER A 58 24.44 19.60 2.57
CA SER A 58 25.25 19.89 3.76
C SER A 58 24.52 19.51 5.04
N ASP A 59 25.21 19.50 6.18
CA ASP A 59 24.57 19.22 7.47
C ASP A 59 23.57 20.31 7.86
N GLU A 60 23.85 21.57 7.54
CA GLU A 60 22.92 22.69 7.74
C GLU A 60 21.65 22.50 6.91
N GLN A 61 21.78 22.07 5.64
CA GLN A 61 20.65 21.79 4.76
C GLN A 61 19.84 20.58 5.23
N TRP A 62 20.52 19.52 5.68
CA TRP A 62 19.89 18.31 6.22
C TRP A 62 19.04 18.63 7.46
N ASN A 63 19.56 19.49 8.34
CA ASN A 63 18.95 19.83 9.62
C ASN A 63 18.07 21.09 9.58
N PHE A 64 18.00 21.80 8.45
CA PHE A 64 17.21 23.02 8.32
C PHE A 64 15.72 22.75 8.60
N LYS A 65 15.16 23.49 9.55
CA LYS A 65 13.72 23.48 9.84
C LYS A 65 13.04 24.70 9.26
N PRO A 66 12.04 24.52 8.37
CA PRO A 66 11.33 25.66 7.79
C PRO A 66 10.41 26.38 8.81
N ALA A 67 10.05 25.70 9.92
CA ALA A 67 9.35 26.25 11.08
C ALA A 67 9.49 25.31 12.31
N PRO A 68 9.22 25.78 13.54
CA PRO A 68 9.46 25.01 14.78
C PRO A 68 8.80 23.62 14.87
N PHE A 69 7.71 23.38 14.15
CA PHE A 69 6.96 22.11 14.15
C PHE A 69 6.89 21.43 12.78
N LYS A 70 7.78 21.83 11.86
CA LYS A 70 7.89 21.22 10.53
C LYS A 70 9.14 20.37 10.50
N TRP A 71 9.03 19.23 9.82
CA TRP A 71 10.16 18.35 9.64
C TRP A 71 11.23 19.00 8.75
N SER A 72 12.49 18.80 9.11
CA SER A 72 13.62 19.04 8.22
C SER A 72 13.64 18.04 7.06
N VAL A 73 14.61 18.20 6.16
CA VAL A 73 14.89 17.16 5.15
C VAL A 73 15.27 15.86 5.83
N GLY A 74 16.17 15.91 6.82
CA GLY A 74 16.62 14.73 7.56
C GLY A 74 15.50 14.02 8.32
N GLU A 75 14.62 14.75 8.99
CA GLU A 75 13.47 14.16 9.69
C GLU A 75 12.46 13.54 8.71
N THR A 76 12.29 14.15 7.53
CA THR A 76 11.44 13.56 6.49
C THR A 76 12.08 12.30 5.89
N ALA A 77 13.40 12.29 5.70
CA ALA A 77 14.15 11.13 5.22
C ALA A 77 14.11 9.96 6.21
N GLU A 78 14.28 10.24 7.51
CA GLU A 78 14.12 9.26 8.58
C GLU A 78 12.71 8.64 8.55
N HIS A 79 11.67 9.48 8.44
CA HIS A 79 10.30 9.01 8.32
C HIS A 79 10.09 8.07 7.12
N ILE A 80 10.63 8.40 5.95
CA ILE A 80 10.56 7.53 4.77
C ILE A 80 11.23 6.18 5.05
N ALA A 81 12.43 6.16 5.61
CA ALA A 81 13.18 4.93 5.90
C ALA A 81 12.45 4.01 6.90
N LEU A 82 11.85 4.59 7.94
CA LEU A 82 11.05 3.84 8.93
C LEU A 82 9.73 3.33 8.31
N ALA A 83 9.06 4.16 7.52
CA ALA A 83 7.80 3.81 6.86
C ALA A 83 7.97 2.66 5.86
N GLU A 84 9.09 2.60 5.13
CA GLU A 84 9.41 1.51 4.21
C GLU A 84 9.30 0.14 4.90
N GLY A 85 9.95 -0.01 6.06
CA GLY A 85 9.92 -1.26 6.83
C GLY A 85 8.55 -1.58 7.43
N LEU A 86 7.85 -0.56 7.96
CA LEU A 86 6.51 -0.76 8.52
C LEU A 86 5.51 -1.20 7.45
N LEU A 87 5.48 -0.50 6.31
CA LEU A 87 4.56 -0.80 5.21
C LEU A 87 4.87 -2.15 4.58
N PHE A 88 6.15 -2.51 4.43
CA PHE A 88 6.53 -3.85 3.98
C PHE A 88 6.02 -4.95 4.95
N GLY A 89 6.10 -4.71 6.26
CA GLY A 89 5.51 -5.60 7.26
C GLY A 89 3.99 -5.76 7.09
N LEU A 90 3.27 -4.68 6.77
CA LEU A 90 1.83 -4.73 6.49
C LEU A 90 1.51 -5.53 5.22
N VAL A 91 2.35 -5.47 4.19
CA VAL A 91 2.21 -6.35 3.01
C VAL A 91 2.30 -7.82 3.42
N GLN A 92 3.32 -8.18 4.20
CA GLN A 92 3.52 -9.55 4.66
C GLN A 92 2.37 -10.02 5.57
N GLN A 93 1.92 -9.17 6.49
CA GLN A 93 0.77 -9.45 7.34
C GLN A 93 -0.50 -9.66 6.52
N THR A 94 -0.71 -8.82 5.50
CA THR A 94 -1.87 -8.94 4.62
C THR A 94 -1.84 -10.28 3.89
N LEU A 95 -0.72 -10.64 3.25
CA LEU A 95 -0.57 -11.94 2.56
C LEU A 95 -0.75 -13.15 3.50
N ALA A 96 -0.42 -13.01 4.78
CA ALA A 96 -0.61 -14.06 5.78
C ALA A 96 -2.04 -14.17 6.32
N SER A 97 -2.93 -13.21 5.99
CA SER A 97 -4.34 -13.24 6.41
C SER A 97 -5.12 -14.31 5.65
N LYS A 98 -6.36 -14.59 6.07
CA LYS A 98 -7.24 -15.47 5.29
C LYS A 98 -7.67 -14.75 4.00
N PRO A 99 -7.85 -15.46 2.87
CA PRO A 99 -8.47 -14.88 1.69
C PRO A 99 -9.82 -14.25 2.04
N ASN A 100 -10.04 -13.03 1.55
CA ASN A 100 -11.27 -12.29 1.64
C ASN A 100 -12.10 -12.54 0.38
N PRO A 101 -13.25 -13.24 0.46
CA PRO A 101 -14.08 -13.52 -0.72
C PRO A 101 -14.64 -12.26 -1.40
N ASP A 102 -14.72 -11.13 -0.68
CA ASP A 102 -15.27 -9.88 -1.19
C ASP A 102 -14.19 -8.91 -1.71
N TRP A 103 -12.94 -9.37 -1.85
CA TRP A 103 -11.79 -8.51 -2.13
C TRP A 103 -11.98 -7.61 -3.35
N GLU A 104 -12.57 -8.12 -4.44
CA GLU A 104 -12.78 -7.35 -5.68
C GLU A 104 -13.58 -6.07 -5.40
N THR A 105 -14.72 -6.20 -4.71
CA THR A 105 -15.60 -5.08 -4.40
C THR A 105 -14.99 -4.14 -3.36
N LYS A 106 -14.29 -4.68 -2.36
CA LYS A 106 -13.70 -3.90 -1.26
C LYS A 106 -12.48 -3.08 -1.71
N THR A 107 -11.78 -3.57 -2.73
CA THR A 107 -10.50 -3.02 -3.19
C THR A 107 -10.60 -2.33 -4.55
N GLN A 108 -11.78 -2.28 -5.15
CA GLN A 108 -12.00 -1.63 -6.45
C GLN A 108 -11.56 -0.15 -6.44
N GLY A 109 -10.69 0.20 -7.40
CA GLY A 109 -10.27 1.58 -7.66
C GLY A 109 -9.34 2.19 -6.61
N LYS A 110 -8.83 1.41 -5.65
CA LYS A 110 -7.98 1.94 -4.58
C LYS A 110 -6.62 2.41 -5.07
N GLU A 111 -6.11 1.86 -6.17
CA GLU A 111 -4.87 2.31 -6.83
C GLU A 111 -4.97 3.81 -7.19
N VAL A 112 -6.10 4.22 -7.78
CA VAL A 112 -6.36 5.62 -8.16
C VAL A 112 -6.51 6.51 -6.92
N VAL A 113 -7.13 5.99 -5.85
CA VAL A 113 -7.26 6.74 -4.59
C VAL A 113 -5.88 6.94 -3.95
N LEU A 114 -5.02 5.93 -3.94
CA LEU A 114 -3.64 6.03 -3.43
C LEU A 114 -2.87 7.09 -4.21
N GLU A 115 -2.94 7.10 -5.55
CA GLU A 115 -2.29 8.12 -6.36
C GLU A 115 -2.80 9.54 -6.04
N LYS A 116 -4.14 9.74 -6.11
CA LYS A 116 -4.78 11.06 -6.00
C LYS A 116 -4.82 11.64 -4.59
N VAL A 117 -4.67 10.81 -3.57
CA VAL A 117 -4.72 11.25 -2.17
C VAL A 117 -3.34 11.16 -1.51
N LEU A 118 -2.73 9.97 -1.54
CA LEU A 118 -1.45 9.75 -0.86
C LEU A 118 -0.34 10.50 -1.60
N ALA A 119 0.03 10.06 -2.80
CA ALA A 119 1.16 10.65 -3.53
C ALA A 119 0.94 12.08 -3.96
N ALA A 120 -0.30 12.47 -4.28
CA ALA A 120 -0.66 13.84 -4.60
C ALA A 120 -0.56 14.81 -3.40
N ARG A 121 -0.29 14.31 -2.18
CA ARG A 121 -0.26 15.12 -0.95
C ARG A 121 -1.60 15.79 -0.60
N THR A 122 -2.72 15.23 -1.04
CA THR A 122 -4.04 15.78 -0.77
C THR A 122 -4.42 15.53 0.69
N GLY A 123 -4.55 16.61 1.47
CA GLY A 123 -4.86 16.53 2.90
C GLY A 123 -3.66 16.32 3.82
N ARG A 124 -3.90 16.43 5.12
CA ARG A 124 -2.90 16.26 6.19
C ARG A 124 -3.19 14.96 6.95
N ALA A 125 -2.14 14.27 7.35
CA ALA A 125 -2.20 13.08 8.17
C ALA A 125 -1.13 13.17 9.26
N GLN A 126 -1.44 12.68 10.45
CA GLN A 126 -0.44 12.49 11.49
C GLN A 126 0.21 11.12 11.29
N ALA A 127 1.54 11.08 11.25
CA ALA A 127 2.26 9.81 11.17
C ALA A 127 2.04 8.98 12.46
N PRO A 128 1.81 7.67 12.33
CA PRO A 128 1.80 6.76 13.48
C PRO A 128 3.09 6.87 14.29
N GLY A 129 2.98 6.70 15.62
CA GLY A 129 4.10 6.88 16.54
C GLY A 129 5.37 6.13 16.11
N ALA A 130 5.27 4.86 15.73
CA ALA A 130 6.42 4.03 15.35
C ALA A 130 7.29 4.59 14.20
N ILE A 131 6.73 5.46 13.36
CA ILE A 131 7.42 6.04 12.19
C ILE A 131 7.51 7.57 12.28
N GLN A 132 7.23 8.17 13.43
CA GLN A 132 7.59 9.57 13.64
C GLN A 132 9.12 9.70 13.75
N PRO A 133 9.72 10.73 13.13
CA PRO A 133 11.15 10.96 13.23
C PRO A 133 11.56 11.30 14.67
N MET A 134 12.85 11.17 14.96
CA MET A 134 13.47 11.46 16.27
C MET A 134 13.06 10.55 17.43
N ASN A 135 12.21 9.54 17.20
CA ASN A 135 11.92 8.52 18.21
C ASN A 135 13.13 7.62 18.50
N LYS A 136 14.04 7.49 17.54
CA LYS A 136 15.37 6.90 17.70
C LYS A 136 16.37 7.83 17.03
N LYS A 137 17.43 8.23 17.72
CA LYS A 137 18.48 9.04 17.09
C LYS A 137 19.21 8.17 16.06
N MET A 138 19.00 8.45 14.77
CA MET A 138 19.76 7.87 13.67
C MET A 138 20.62 8.95 13.02
N THR A 139 21.86 8.62 12.72
CA THR A 139 22.72 9.40 11.84
C THR A 139 22.19 9.38 10.42
N ARG A 140 22.61 10.35 9.60
CA ARG A 140 22.30 10.37 8.17
C ARG A 140 22.71 9.07 7.48
N ALA A 141 23.88 8.54 7.81
CA ALA A 141 24.34 7.27 7.25
C ALA A 141 23.41 6.09 7.61
N GLU A 142 22.93 6.01 8.85
CA GLU A 142 21.98 4.97 9.28
C GLU A 142 20.62 5.11 8.59
N VAL A 143 20.11 6.35 8.44
CA VAL A 143 18.86 6.60 7.68
C VAL A 143 18.99 6.13 6.24
N MET A 144 20.07 6.52 5.56
CA MET A 144 20.30 6.14 4.16
C MET A 144 20.49 4.63 4.00
N LYS A 145 21.20 3.99 4.93
CA LYS A 145 21.37 2.53 4.96
C LYS A 145 20.03 1.82 5.15
N LEU A 146 19.24 2.23 6.14
CA LEU A 146 17.93 1.64 6.43
C LEU A 146 16.98 1.75 5.23
N PHE A 147 16.96 2.93 4.58
CA PHE A 147 16.17 3.12 3.36
C PHE A 147 16.61 2.17 2.24
N LYS A 148 17.91 2.16 1.89
CA LYS A 148 18.44 1.33 0.80
C LYS A 148 18.19 -0.17 1.03
N GLU A 149 18.38 -0.65 2.26
CA GLU A 149 18.08 -2.03 2.65
C GLU A 149 16.56 -2.34 2.58
N GLY A 150 15.71 -1.38 2.96
CA GLY A 150 14.26 -1.52 2.81
C GLY A 150 13.81 -1.59 1.34
N ARG A 151 14.41 -0.76 0.49
CA ARG A 151 14.12 -0.70 -0.94
C ARG A 151 14.57 -1.96 -1.67
N GLU A 152 15.78 -2.44 -1.39
CA GLU A 152 16.29 -3.70 -1.93
C GLU A 152 15.38 -4.87 -1.57
N ARG A 153 14.94 -4.95 -0.29
CA ARG A 153 14.00 -5.99 0.14
C ARG A 153 12.68 -5.91 -0.61
N SER A 154 12.11 -4.72 -0.77
CA SER A 154 10.84 -4.52 -1.48
C SER A 154 10.94 -4.91 -2.95
N LEU A 155 12.02 -4.49 -3.64
CA LEU A 155 12.28 -4.85 -5.04
C LEU A 155 12.44 -6.36 -5.20
N LYS A 156 13.30 -6.99 -4.41
CA LYS A 156 13.51 -8.43 -4.47
C LYS A 156 12.22 -9.21 -4.22
N PHE A 157 11.41 -8.76 -3.25
CA PHE A 157 10.15 -9.39 -2.92
C PHE A 157 9.17 -9.38 -4.11
N ILE A 158 8.94 -8.22 -4.72
CA ILE A 158 8.00 -8.12 -5.85
C ILE A 158 8.55 -8.69 -7.16
N GLU A 159 9.86 -8.90 -7.29
CA GLU A 159 10.43 -9.59 -8.45
C GLU A 159 10.26 -11.11 -8.36
N THR A 160 10.36 -11.67 -7.16
CA THR A 160 10.51 -13.13 -6.97
C THR A 160 9.26 -13.83 -6.41
N THR A 161 8.34 -13.09 -5.78
CA THR A 161 7.18 -13.70 -5.10
C THR A 161 6.06 -14.01 -6.09
N ASP A 162 5.66 -15.28 -6.15
CA ASP A 162 4.46 -15.76 -6.85
C ASP A 162 3.37 -16.13 -5.82
N ALA A 163 2.65 -15.12 -5.35
CA ALA A 163 1.55 -15.25 -4.38
C ALA A 163 0.27 -14.64 -4.95
N SER A 164 -0.87 -14.99 -4.35
CA SER A 164 -2.13 -14.28 -4.55
C SER A 164 -2.08 -12.96 -3.79
N PHE A 165 -1.87 -11.84 -4.50
CA PHE A 165 -1.69 -10.53 -3.85
C PHE A 165 -3.01 -9.79 -3.63
N LYS A 166 -4.08 -10.17 -4.34
CA LYS A 166 -5.29 -9.36 -4.40
C LYS A 166 -6.44 -9.89 -3.54
N ASP A 167 -6.49 -11.19 -3.28
CA ASP A 167 -7.52 -11.84 -2.46
C ASP A 167 -7.29 -11.75 -0.96
N HIS A 168 -6.12 -11.30 -0.51
CA HIS A 168 -5.86 -11.03 0.90
C HIS A 168 -5.96 -9.54 1.19
N THR A 169 -6.69 -9.16 2.24
CA THR A 169 -6.98 -7.75 2.54
C THR A 169 -6.72 -7.38 4.00
N PHE A 170 -6.35 -6.13 4.22
CA PHE A 170 -6.21 -5.55 5.55
C PHE A 170 -6.69 -4.10 5.55
N ASP A 171 -7.40 -3.70 6.60
CA ASP A 171 -7.97 -2.35 6.69
C ASP A 171 -6.90 -1.31 7.01
N ASN A 172 -6.96 -0.20 6.27
CA ASN A 172 -6.07 0.93 6.50
C ASN A 172 -6.59 1.79 7.67
N PRO A 173 -5.74 2.18 8.63
CA PRO A 173 -6.14 3.03 9.75
C PRO A 173 -6.59 4.43 9.32
N PHE A 174 -6.23 4.89 8.11
CA PHE A 174 -6.78 6.11 7.53
C PHE A 174 -8.06 5.78 6.73
N PRO A 175 -9.24 6.24 7.17
CA PRO A 175 -10.53 5.84 6.59
C PRO A 175 -10.68 6.15 5.10
N VAL A 176 -9.97 7.16 4.58
CA VAL A 176 -9.99 7.53 3.16
C VAL A 176 -9.50 6.39 2.24
N PHE A 177 -8.60 5.54 2.74
CA PHE A 177 -8.09 4.39 1.98
C PHE A 177 -8.96 3.15 2.20
N GLY A 178 -9.53 2.96 3.39
CA GLY A 178 -10.39 1.82 3.71
C GLY A 178 -9.66 0.48 3.58
N THR A 179 -10.37 -0.57 3.15
CA THR A 179 -9.79 -1.89 2.90
C THR A 179 -8.86 -1.89 1.69
N LEU A 180 -7.64 -2.41 1.86
CA LEU A 180 -6.67 -2.58 0.78
C LEU A 180 -6.25 -4.05 0.68
N ASN A 181 -6.00 -4.54 -0.53
CA ASN A 181 -5.35 -5.84 -0.72
C ASN A 181 -3.81 -5.74 -0.57
N ALA A 182 -3.11 -6.88 -0.58
CA ALA A 182 -1.66 -6.88 -0.40
C ALA A 182 -0.91 -6.15 -1.54
N TYR A 183 -1.41 -6.18 -2.78
CA TYR A 183 -0.85 -5.39 -3.87
C TYR A 183 -0.96 -3.88 -3.59
N GLN A 184 -2.12 -3.44 -3.12
CA GLN A 184 -2.38 -2.03 -2.81
C GLN A 184 -1.57 -1.56 -1.61
N TRP A 185 -1.40 -2.39 -0.58
CA TRP A 185 -0.43 -2.14 0.49
C TRP A 185 1.01 -2.08 -0.04
N PHE A 186 1.35 -2.89 -1.04
CA PHE A 186 2.68 -2.87 -1.63
C PHE A 186 2.96 -1.57 -2.40
N ILE A 187 2.05 -1.15 -3.29
CA ILE A 187 2.21 0.13 -4.01
C ILE A 187 2.03 1.34 -3.08
N TYR A 188 1.46 1.18 -1.87
CA TYR A 188 1.47 2.22 -0.84
C TYR A 188 2.90 2.67 -0.51
N ILE A 189 3.89 1.77 -0.54
CA ILE A 189 5.31 2.06 -0.25
C ILE A 189 5.86 3.19 -1.16
N PRO A 190 5.92 3.02 -2.50
CA PRO A 190 6.41 4.08 -3.36
C PRO A 190 5.48 5.31 -3.40
N GLN A 191 4.15 5.13 -3.29
CA GLN A 191 3.21 6.26 -3.27
C GLN A 191 3.41 7.15 -2.01
N HIS A 192 3.69 6.53 -0.86
CA HIS A 192 4.10 7.24 0.36
C HIS A 192 5.45 7.92 0.18
N ASN A 193 6.41 7.26 -0.47
CA ASN A 193 7.71 7.87 -0.76
C ASN A 193 7.56 9.10 -1.67
N PHE A 194 6.77 9.05 -2.75
CA PHE A 194 6.48 10.20 -3.61
C PHE A 194 5.88 11.37 -2.83
N ARG A 195 4.94 11.06 -1.92
CA ARG A 195 4.37 12.05 -1.00
C ARG A 195 5.45 12.76 -0.19
N HIS A 196 6.47 12.07 0.29
CA HIS A 196 7.49 12.67 1.15
C HIS A 196 8.68 13.24 0.36
N ASN A 197 8.94 12.80 -0.88
CA ASN A 197 9.85 13.48 -1.79
C ASN A 197 9.36 14.90 -2.10
N LYS A 198 8.06 15.05 -2.38
CA LYS A 198 7.43 16.38 -2.53
C LYS A 198 7.56 17.24 -1.26
N GLN A 199 7.47 16.64 -0.07
CA GLN A 199 7.71 17.35 1.19
C GLN A 199 9.15 17.86 1.31
N ILE A 200 10.13 17.02 0.96
CA ILE A 200 11.54 17.41 0.96
C ILE A 200 11.76 18.56 -0.04
N ALA A 201 11.16 18.47 -1.23
CA ALA A 201 11.21 19.53 -2.22
C ALA A 201 10.60 20.86 -1.69
N GLU A 202 9.47 20.80 -0.99
CA GLU A 202 8.85 21.96 -0.31
C GLU A 202 9.81 22.61 0.72
N VAL A 203 10.52 21.79 1.51
CA VAL A 203 11.51 22.28 2.48
C VAL A 203 12.67 22.97 1.77
N LYS A 204 13.21 22.36 0.70
CA LYS A 204 14.33 22.90 -0.09
C LYS A 204 13.95 24.19 -0.83
N ALA A 205 12.67 24.36 -1.17
CA ALA A 205 12.14 25.56 -1.80
C ALA A 205 11.91 26.73 -0.82
N ASN A 206 12.12 26.53 0.49
CA ASN A 206 11.98 27.60 1.48
C ASN A 206 13.01 28.73 1.21
N PRO A 207 12.61 30.03 1.22
CA PRO A 207 13.54 31.14 0.96
C PRO A 207 14.74 31.23 1.93
N LYS A 208 14.61 30.64 3.12
CA LYS A 208 15.67 30.59 4.15
C LYS A 208 16.48 29.29 4.11
N PHE A 209 16.19 28.39 3.18
CA PHE A 209 16.97 27.16 3.02
C PHE A 209 18.44 27.50 2.72
N PRO A 210 19.42 26.88 3.40
CA PRO A 210 20.82 27.21 3.20
C PRO A 210 21.24 26.98 1.74
N LYS A 211 21.92 27.98 1.17
CA LYS A 211 22.51 27.87 -0.18
C LYS A 211 23.84 27.13 -0.09
N SER A 212 24.12 26.33 -1.11
CA SER A 212 25.44 25.74 -1.37
C SER A 212 26.48 26.82 -1.65
#